data_AF-A0A2M7NH98-F1
#
_entry.id   AF-A0A2M7NH98-F1
#
_cell.length_a   1.000
_cell.length_b   1.000
_cell.length_c   1.000
_cell.angle_alpha   90.00
_cell.angle_beta   90.00
_cell.angle_gamma   90.00
#
_symmetry.space_group_name_H-M   'P 1'
#
loop_
_entity.id
_entity.type
_entity.pdbx_description
1 polymer ?
#
loop_
_entity_poly.entity_id
_entity_poly.type
_entity_poly.pdbx_seq_one_letter_code
_entity_poly.pdbx_strand_id
1 'polypeptide(L)'
;MQRIVLSACIVVFVLLFFGFSKFFATASTTNSLLESASKVDAFPSKELKTIENTSIAFENHIKTMYQKLKLKKAELEYAPFKIAYVGYLNLQAKGELKKEILTILDFTKSSRFRRMWIIDMKNQKLVRRELVAHGKNSGHDMVTSFSNKLNSNQSSMGFYTTDAPYIGKNGISMLINGMDKGYNDQARNRAVVMHGADYVNPKTMNRNGRLGRSFGCPAVEAHKAQEIIDYVKNGSCLFIYFKDATYLSSSKWINLDKAITFFAKNIQHDAVNAPSRASVTTENTKG
;
A
#
# COMPACT_ATOMS: atom_id res chain seq x y z
N MET A 1 -60.84 21.68 12.90
CA MET A 1 -61.32 20.30 13.14
C MET A 1 -60.30 19.33 12.59
N GLN A 2 -59.38 18.88 13.42
CA GLN A 2 -58.29 17.97 13.08
C GLN A 2 -58.69 16.58 13.60
N ARG A 3 -58.71 15.57 12.72
CA ARG A 3 -58.95 14.17 13.12
C ARG A 3 -57.65 13.38 13.02
N ILE A 4 -57.37 12.74 14.14
CA ILE A 4 -56.27 11.88 14.52
C ILE A 4 -56.48 10.49 13.91
N VAL A 5 -55.44 9.89 13.34
CA VAL A 5 -55.19 8.44 13.40
C VAL A 5 -53.68 8.25 13.52
N LEU A 6 -53.20 7.89 14.72
CA LEU A 6 -51.83 7.43 14.96
C LEU A 6 -51.89 5.95 15.31
N SER A 7 -51.14 5.15 14.57
CA SER A 7 -50.98 3.71 14.77
C SER A 7 -49.92 3.43 15.84
N ALA A 8 -50.18 2.40 16.63
CA ALA A 8 -49.46 2.02 17.84
C ALA A 8 -48.13 1.32 17.54
N CYS A 9 -47.13 1.52 18.42
CA CYS A 9 -46.21 0.45 18.81
C CYS A 9 -45.57 0.78 20.17
N ILE A 10 -45.78 -0.14 21.10
CA ILE A 10 -45.38 -0.14 22.51
C ILE A 10 -43.95 -0.68 22.62
N VAL A 11 -43.06 0.00 23.36
CA VAL A 11 -41.95 -0.67 24.07
C VAL A 11 -41.78 -0.05 25.45
N VAL A 12 -41.73 -0.97 26.41
CA VAL A 12 -41.82 -0.85 27.86
C VAL A 12 -40.52 -0.30 28.48
N PHE A 13 -40.66 0.61 29.43
CA PHE A 13 -39.62 1.05 30.38
C PHE A 13 -39.95 0.44 31.75
N VAL A 14 -39.07 -0.37 32.32
CA VAL A 14 -39.14 -0.76 33.75
C VAL A 14 -37.77 -0.60 34.38
N LEU A 15 -37.67 0.40 35.26
CA LEU A 15 -36.64 0.56 36.27
C LEU A 15 -37.01 -0.27 37.49
N LEU A 16 -36.08 -1.03 38.07
CA LEU A 16 -36.12 -1.36 39.50
C LEU A 16 -34.70 -1.51 40.07
N PHE A 17 -34.48 -0.82 41.19
CA PHE A 17 -33.30 -0.87 42.05
C PHE A 17 -33.72 -1.48 43.40
N PHE A 18 -32.76 -2.16 44.05
CA PHE A 18 -32.66 -2.63 45.45
C PHE A 18 -33.24 -3.98 45.88
N GLY A 19 -32.37 -4.77 46.55
CA GLY A 19 -32.74 -5.86 47.46
C GLY A 19 -31.61 -6.86 47.74
N PHE A 20 -30.69 -6.53 48.67
CA PHE A 20 -29.71 -7.46 49.24
C PHE A 20 -30.42 -8.59 50.03
N SER A 21 -30.02 -9.85 49.86
CA SER A 21 -29.99 -10.87 50.94
C SER A 21 -29.27 -12.16 50.52
N LYS A 22 -28.14 -12.41 51.19
CA LYS A 22 -27.50 -13.69 51.58
C LYS A 22 -27.85 -14.97 50.80
N PHE A 23 -26.85 -15.54 50.14
CA PHE A 23 -26.70 -16.99 50.05
C PHE A 23 -25.21 -17.38 50.10
N PHE A 24 -24.82 -18.01 51.20
CA PHE A 24 -23.58 -18.78 51.35
C PHE A 24 -23.90 -20.23 50.94
N ALA A 25 -23.20 -20.81 49.96
CA ALA A 25 -23.03 -22.26 49.85
C ALA A 25 -21.90 -22.63 48.87
N THR A 26 -20.77 -23.04 49.48
CA THR A 26 -19.82 -24.08 49.06
C THR A 26 -19.24 -24.04 47.64
N ALA A 27 -18.05 -23.44 47.54
CA ALA A 27 -17.07 -23.73 46.50
C ALA A 27 -16.37 -25.07 46.80
N SER A 28 -16.50 -26.03 45.89
CA SER A 28 -15.52 -27.10 45.72
C SER A 28 -15.72 -27.64 44.31
N THR A 29 -14.75 -27.34 43.44
CA THR A 29 -14.30 -28.05 42.22
C THR A 29 -13.80 -27.02 41.19
N THR A 30 -12.73 -26.28 41.51
CA THR A 30 -12.02 -25.44 40.51
C THR A 30 -10.51 -25.67 40.51
N ASN A 31 -9.99 -26.58 41.32
CA ASN A 31 -8.54 -26.77 41.46
C ASN A 31 -7.88 -27.64 40.39
N SER A 32 -8.62 -28.27 39.45
CA SER A 32 -7.99 -29.08 38.38
C SER A 32 -7.79 -28.35 37.04
N LEU A 33 -8.37 -27.16 36.85
CA LEU A 33 -8.22 -26.37 35.62
C LEU A 33 -7.25 -25.18 35.77
N LEU A 34 -6.89 -24.81 37.00
CA LEU A 34 -5.89 -23.77 37.29
C LEU A 34 -4.46 -24.31 37.35
N GLU A 35 -4.28 -25.62 37.53
CA GLU A 35 -2.95 -26.24 37.64
C GLU A 35 -2.33 -26.58 36.26
N SER A 36 -3.12 -26.59 35.19
CA SER A 36 -2.61 -26.74 33.81
C SER A 36 -2.21 -25.41 33.15
N ALA A 37 -2.55 -24.27 33.77
CA ALA A 37 -2.22 -22.93 33.27
C ALA A 37 -0.88 -22.37 33.80
N SER A 38 -0.20 -23.08 34.71
CA SER A 38 1.06 -22.64 35.33
C SER A 38 2.33 -23.14 34.62
N LYS A 39 2.20 -23.95 33.56
CA LYS A 39 3.30 -24.34 32.65
C LYS A 39 3.17 -23.64 31.31
N VAL A 40 3.22 -22.31 31.31
CA VAL A 40 3.61 -21.54 30.14
C VAL A 40 4.98 -21.00 30.46
N ASP A 41 6.02 -21.57 29.83
CA ASP A 41 7.36 -21.03 29.91
C ASP A 41 7.29 -19.53 29.57
N ALA A 42 7.69 -18.69 30.51
CA ALA A 42 7.67 -17.25 30.33
C ALA A 42 8.55 -16.90 29.13
N PHE A 43 7.94 -16.42 28.03
CA PHE A 43 8.67 -15.86 26.90
C PHE A 43 9.68 -14.82 27.43
N PRO A 44 10.97 -14.91 27.09
CA PRO A 44 11.99 -14.08 27.72
C PRO A 44 11.70 -12.59 27.51
N SER A 45 11.59 -11.83 28.60
CA SER A 45 11.30 -10.37 28.58
C SER A 45 12.32 -9.54 27.78
N LYS A 46 13.53 -10.06 27.57
CA LYS A 46 14.56 -9.46 26.71
C LYS A 46 14.21 -9.56 25.23
N GLU A 47 13.63 -10.67 24.79
CA GLU A 47 13.23 -10.90 23.41
C GLU A 47 12.04 -10.00 23.02
N LEU A 48 11.06 -9.87 23.91
CA LEU A 48 9.94 -8.95 23.75
C LEU A 48 10.39 -7.49 23.60
N LYS A 49 11.32 -7.03 24.45
CA LYS A 49 11.91 -5.67 24.34
C LYS A 49 12.66 -5.46 23.04
N THR A 50 13.40 -6.46 22.56
CA THR A 50 14.12 -6.38 21.29
C THR A 50 13.18 -6.31 20.09
N ILE A 51 12.09 -7.08 20.08
CA ILE A 51 11.07 -7.05 19.02
C ILE A 51 10.36 -5.70 18.98
N GLU A 52 9.98 -5.16 20.15
CA GLU A 52 9.37 -3.84 20.28
C GLU A 52 10.29 -2.73 19.76
N ASN A 53 11.56 -2.73 20.18
CA ASN A 53 12.56 -1.76 19.71
C ASN A 53 12.78 -1.82 18.20
N THR A 54 12.79 -3.02 17.61
CA THR A 54 12.97 -3.21 16.16
C THR A 54 11.76 -2.67 15.39
N SER A 55 10.56 -2.90 15.91
CA SER A 55 9.31 -2.41 15.31
C SER A 55 9.25 -0.88 15.33
N ILE A 56 9.66 -0.25 16.44
CA ILE A 56 9.79 1.20 16.55
C ILE A 56 10.83 1.76 15.58
N ALA A 57 12.00 1.13 15.49
CA ALA A 57 13.05 1.52 14.55
C ALA A 57 12.56 1.44 13.10
N PHE A 58 11.82 0.38 12.74
CA PHE A 58 11.23 0.21 11.42
C PHE A 58 10.22 1.31 11.07
N GLU A 59 9.29 1.61 11.99
CA GLU A 59 8.32 2.69 11.79
C GLU A 59 9.01 4.06 11.64
N ASN A 60 10.03 4.33 12.44
CA ASN A 60 10.80 5.58 12.35
C ASN A 60 11.59 5.65 11.04
N HIS A 61 12.12 4.54 10.55
CA HIS A 61 12.78 4.47 9.25
C HIS A 61 11.82 4.82 8.11
N ILE A 62 10.62 4.24 8.08
CA ILE A 62 9.62 4.56 7.04
C ILE A 62 9.22 6.04 7.11
N LYS A 63 9.01 6.60 8.31
CA LYS A 63 8.72 8.04 8.48
C LYS A 63 9.86 8.91 7.97
N THR A 64 11.10 8.56 8.29
CA THR A 64 12.29 9.28 7.83
C THR A 64 12.41 9.23 6.31
N MET A 65 12.21 8.06 5.70
CA MET A 65 12.18 7.89 4.25
C MET A 65 11.09 8.75 3.61
N TYR A 66 9.88 8.74 4.16
CA TYR A 66 8.75 9.55 3.68
C TYR A 66 9.06 11.06 3.70
N GLN A 67 9.69 11.54 4.77
CA GLN A 67 10.13 12.92 4.92
C GLN A 67 11.26 13.28 3.96
N LYS A 68 12.32 12.44 3.89
CA LYS A 68 13.48 12.64 3.01
C LYS A 68 13.07 12.74 1.54
N LEU A 69 12.17 11.86 1.11
CA LEU A 69 11.59 11.84 -0.23
C LEU A 69 10.61 13.00 -0.50
N LYS A 70 10.27 13.80 0.53
CA LYS A 70 9.32 14.91 0.47
C LYS A 70 7.95 14.48 -0.09
N LEU A 71 7.50 13.28 0.26
CA LEU A 71 6.31 12.66 -0.36
C LEU A 71 5.01 13.40 -0.06
N LYS A 72 4.88 14.00 1.14
CA LYS A 72 3.73 14.87 1.44
C LYS A 72 3.65 16.07 0.50
N LYS A 73 4.80 16.72 0.20
CA LYS A 73 4.89 17.81 -0.77
C LYS A 73 4.60 17.33 -2.19
N ALA A 74 4.93 16.09 -2.50
CA ALA A 74 4.58 15.43 -3.75
C ALA A 74 3.13 14.90 -3.79
N GLU A 75 2.31 15.21 -2.79
CA GLU A 75 0.90 14.81 -2.65
C GLU A 75 0.66 13.29 -2.56
N LEU A 76 1.68 12.51 -2.19
CA LEU A 76 1.52 11.11 -1.81
C LEU A 76 1.31 11.03 -0.30
N GLU A 77 0.19 10.47 0.13
CA GLU A 77 -0.11 10.30 1.56
C GLU A 77 0.74 9.20 2.20
N TYR A 78 0.92 9.29 3.52
CA TYR A 78 1.76 8.36 4.27
C TYR A 78 1.26 6.91 4.21
N ALA A 79 -0.05 6.69 4.33
CA ALA A 79 -0.61 5.33 4.36
C ALA A 79 -0.35 4.52 3.06
N PRO A 80 -0.65 5.04 1.84
CA PRO A 80 -0.27 4.38 0.59
C PRO A 80 1.23 4.08 0.51
N PHE A 81 2.09 5.03 0.92
CA PHE A 81 3.53 4.85 0.90
C PHE A 81 3.99 3.75 1.86
N LYS A 82 3.51 3.77 3.11
CA LYS A 82 3.86 2.76 4.13
C LYS A 82 3.51 1.35 3.64
N ILE A 83 2.30 1.17 3.10
CA ILE A 83 1.84 -0.13 2.58
C ILE A 83 2.70 -0.56 1.40
N ALA A 84 2.97 0.35 0.46
CA ALA A 84 3.83 0.08 -0.68
C ALA A 84 5.25 -0.33 -0.25
N TYR A 85 5.81 0.35 0.74
CA TYR A 85 7.14 0.08 1.28
C TYR A 85 7.22 -1.30 1.95
N VAL A 86 6.21 -1.66 2.75
CA VAL A 86 6.10 -3.00 3.36
C VAL A 86 6.06 -4.08 2.28
N GLY A 87 5.22 -3.93 1.25
CA GLY A 87 5.15 -4.91 0.16
C GLY A 87 6.41 -4.96 -0.70
N TYR A 88 7.04 -3.81 -0.96
CA TYR A 88 8.34 -3.75 -1.62
C TYR A 88 9.39 -4.59 -0.89
N LEU A 89 9.52 -4.44 0.43
CA LEU A 89 10.46 -5.22 1.23
C LEU A 89 10.12 -6.71 1.23
N ASN A 90 8.84 -7.08 1.31
CA ASN A 90 8.43 -8.48 1.23
C ASN A 90 8.75 -9.13 -0.13
N LEU A 91 8.55 -8.40 -1.23
CA LEU A 91 8.93 -8.85 -2.58
C LEU A 91 10.44 -8.95 -2.74
N GLN A 92 11.18 -7.97 -2.23
CA GLN A 92 12.65 -7.96 -2.23
C GLN A 92 13.20 -9.15 -1.43
N ALA A 93 12.70 -9.39 -0.22
CA ALA A 93 13.06 -10.52 0.63
C ALA A 93 12.82 -11.88 -0.04
N LYS A 94 11.82 -11.95 -0.92
CA LYS A 94 11.48 -13.16 -1.67
C LYS A 94 12.31 -13.33 -2.96
N GLY A 95 13.11 -12.33 -3.34
CA GLY A 95 13.89 -12.33 -4.59
C GLY A 95 13.07 -12.04 -5.85
N GLU A 96 11.89 -11.45 -5.70
CA GLU A 96 10.98 -11.16 -6.82
C GLU A 96 11.35 -9.87 -7.58
N LEU A 97 12.23 -9.05 -6.99
CA LEU A 97 12.65 -7.76 -7.55
C LEU A 97 14.09 -7.84 -8.05
N LYS A 98 14.32 -7.29 -9.25
CA LYS A 98 15.63 -7.15 -9.90
C LYS A 98 16.09 -5.69 -9.99
N LYS A 99 15.19 -4.74 -9.70
CA LYS A 99 15.50 -3.31 -9.66
C LYS A 99 14.95 -2.68 -8.39
N GLU A 100 15.75 -1.77 -7.83
CA GLU A 100 15.43 -1.01 -6.61
C GLU A 100 14.54 0.20 -6.92
N ILE A 101 13.47 -0.04 -7.68
CA ILE A 101 12.48 0.97 -8.07
C ILE A 101 11.11 0.56 -7.50
N LEU A 102 10.46 1.49 -6.81
CA LEU A 102 9.10 1.37 -6.32
C LEU A 102 8.20 2.37 -7.04
N THR A 103 7.21 1.85 -7.77
CA THR A 103 6.18 2.65 -8.42
C THR A 103 4.87 2.52 -7.67
N ILE A 104 4.23 3.63 -7.32
CA ILE A 104 2.97 3.66 -6.57
C ILE A 104 1.92 4.38 -7.42
N LEU A 105 0.76 3.76 -7.61
CA LEU A 105 -0.42 4.36 -8.23
C LEU A 105 -1.50 4.46 -7.16
N ASP A 106 -1.91 5.68 -6.80
CA ASP A 106 -2.97 5.90 -5.82
C ASP A 106 -4.32 6.09 -6.50
N PHE A 107 -5.09 5.00 -6.61
CA PHE A 107 -6.40 5.02 -7.26
C PHE A 107 -7.52 5.52 -6.34
N THR A 108 -7.20 5.90 -5.10
CA THR A 108 -8.12 6.71 -4.28
C THR A 108 -8.19 8.16 -4.74
N LYS A 109 -7.29 8.59 -5.64
CA LYS A 109 -7.28 9.93 -6.24
C LYS A 109 -7.89 9.95 -7.63
N SER A 110 -8.49 11.08 -8.00
CA SER A 110 -9.05 11.30 -9.34
C SER A 110 -7.98 11.22 -10.41
N SER A 111 -8.32 10.65 -11.57
CA SER A 111 -7.50 10.62 -12.77
C SER A 111 -7.10 12.00 -13.28
N ARG A 112 -7.79 13.06 -12.81
CA ARG A 112 -7.49 14.45 -13.14
C ARG A 112 -6.18 14.95 -12.53
N PHE A 113 -5.65 14.25 -11.53
CA PHE A 113 -4.41 14.61 -10.86
C PHE A 113 -3.32 13.59 -11.14
N ARG A 114 -2.06 14.04 -11.03
CA ARG A 114 -0.92 13.12 -11.06
C ARG A 114 -0.99 12.24 -9.83
N ARG A 115 -1.15 10.93 -10.06
CA ARG A 115 -1.41 9.90 -9.05
C ARG A 115 -0.55 8.67 -9.23
N MET A 116 0.54 8.80 -9.98
CA MET A 116 1.62 7.81 -10.08
C MET A 116 2.92 8.46 -9.58
N TRP A 117 3.68 7.74 -8.74
CA TRP A 117 5.01 8.14 -8.27
C TRP A 117 6.01 7.04 -8.57
N ILE A 118 7.19 7.42 -9.06
CA ILE A 118 8.33 6.50 -9.26
C ILE A 118 9.42 6.90 -8.29
N ILE A 119 9.80 5.98 -7.41
CA ILE A 119 10.79 6.20 -6.35
C ILE A 119 11.98 5.29 -6.61
N ASP A 120 13.16 5.89 -6.66
CA ASP A 120 14.43 5.19 -6.62
C ASP A 120 14.77 4.87 -5.16
N MET A 121 14.66 3.60 -4.80
CA MET A 121 14.82 3.11 -3.44
C MET A 121 16.30 3.07 -3.04
N LYS A 122 17.20 2.83 -4.00
CA LYS A 122 18.64 2.82 -3.79
C LYS A 122 19.16 4.22 -3.47
N ASN A 123 18.83 5.18 -4.33
CA ASN A 123 19.26 6.56 -4.19
C ASN A 123 18.33 7.39 -3.28
N GLN A 124 17.26 6.77 -2.77
CA GLN A 124 16.27 7.39 -1.90
C GLN A 124 15.74 8.71 -2.48
N LYS A 125 15.32 8.67 -3.74
CA LYS A 125 14.91 9.83 -4.53
C LYS A 125 13.54 9.60 -5.17
N LEU A 126 12.65 10.59 -5.04
CA LEU A 126 11.46 10.66 -5.87
C LEU A 126 11.89 11.08 -7.29
N VAL A 127 11.74 10.16 -8.24
CA VAL A 127 12.19 10.36 -9.63
C VAL A 127 11.13 11.11 -10.43
N ARG A 128 9.88 10.65 -10.37
CA ARG A 128 8.78 11.24 -11.14
C ARG A 128 7.45 11.21 -10.41
N ARG A 129 6.57 12.10 -10.84
CA ARG A 129 5.14 12.11 -10.51
C ARG A 129 4.36 12.34 -11.80
N GLU A 130 3.42 11.46 -12.14
CA GLU A 130 2.81 11.42 -13.48
C GLU A 130 1.29 11.17 -13.45
N LEU A 131 0.64 11.51 -14.58
CA LEU A 131 -0.75 11.15 -14.86
C LEU A 131 -0.85 9.66 -15.20
N VAL A 132 -1.93 9.03 -14.74
CA VAL A 132 -2.23 7.64 -15.10
C VAL A 132 -3.73 7.40 -15.16
N ALA A 133 -4.19 6.78 -16.25
CA ALA A 133 -5.57 6.35 -16.46
C ALA A 133 -5.79 4.90 -15.98
N HIS A 134 -7.05 4.60 -15.66
CA HIS A 134 -7.51 3.27 -15.24
C HIS A 134 -8.48 2.66 -16.27
N GLY A 135 -8.93 1.44 -16.04
CA GLY A 135 -9.89 0.73 -16.91
C GLY A 135 -11.28 1.38 -16.96
N LYS A 136 -11.92 1.38 -18.13
CA LYS A 136 -13.19 2.10 -18.39
C LYS A 136 -14.34 1.72 -17.47
N ASN A 137 -14.35 0.48 -16.98
CA ASN A 137 -15.42 -0.04 -16.13
C ASN A 137 -15.09 0.11 -14.63
N SER A 138 -13.94 0.70 -14.26
CA SER A 138 -13.55 0.90 -12.87
C SER A 138 -14.11 2.17 -12.24
N GLY A 139 -14.73 3.04 -13.04
CA GLY A 139 -15.28 4.32 -12.59
C GLY A 139 -15.14 5.41 -13.64
N HIS A 140 -15.58 6.63 -13.29
CA HIS A 140 -15.54 7.79 -14.17
C HIS A 140 -14.15 8.42 -14.19
N ASP A 141 -13.87 9.33 -13.25
CA ASP A 141 -12.55 9.91 -13.00
C ASP A 141 -11.93 9.35 -11.70
N MET A 142 -12.79 9.05 -10.73
CA MET A 142 -12.51 8.26 -9.53
C MET A 142 -12.69 6.77 -9.82
N VAL A 143 -11.83 5.93 -9.23
CA VAL A 143 -12.05 4.47 -9.23
C VAL A 143 -13.04 4.13 -8.10
N THR A 144 -14.04 3.34 -8.44
CA THR A 144 -15.06 2.83 -7.50
C THR A 144 -15.09 1.31 -7.45
N SER A 145 -14.53 0.63 -8.46
CA SER A 145 -14.52 -0.83 -8.51
C SER A 145 -13.29 -1.40 -9.24
N PHE A 146 -12.95 -2.62 -8.86
CA PHE A 146 -11.86 -3.41 -9.42
C PHE A 146 -12.36 -4.78 -9.87
N SER A 147 -11.62 -5.43 -10.76
CA SER A 147 -11.87 -6.82 -11.08
C SER A 147 -10.60 -7.52 -11.51
N ASN A 148 -10.55 -8.81 -11.18
CA ASN A 148 -9.56 -9.75 -11.66
C ASN A 148 -10.11 -10.67 -12.77
N LYS A 149 -11.33 -10.41 -13.27
CA LYS A 149 -11.99 -11.26 -14.27
C LYS A 149 -11.59 -10.87 -15.70
N LEU A 150 -11.47 -11.86 -16.58
CA LEU A 150 -11.31 -11.67 -18.01
C LEU A 150 -12.46 -10.82 -18.58
N ASN A 151 -12.15 -9.97 -19.56
CA ASN A 151 -13.10 -9.08 -20.24
C ASN A 151 -13.86 -8.08 -19.35
N SER A 152 -13.51 -7.95 -18.08
CA SER A 152 -14.14 -6.99 -17.16
C SER A 152 -13.91 -5.53 -17.55
N ASN A 153 -12.84 -5.25 -18.29
CA ASN A 153 -12.34 -3.90 -18.62
C ASN A 153 -12.11 -3.00 -17.39
N GLN A 154 -11.96 -3.60 -16.21
CA GLN A 154 -11.65 -2.94 -14.95
C GLN A 154 -10.16 -3.05 -14.67
N SER A 155 -9.58 -2.10 -13.94
CA SER A 155 -8.27 -2.29 -13.35
C SER A 155 -8.35 -3.29 -12.18
N SER A 156 -7.21 -3.83 -11.79
CA SER A 156 -7.03 -4.64 -10.58
C SER A 156 -6.05 -3.95 -9.64
N MET A 157 -6.32 -3.97 -8.34
CA MET A 157 -5.43 -3.41 -7.32
C MET A 157 -4.34 -4.41 -6.91
N GLY A 158 -3.36 -3.93 -6.14
CA GLY A 158 -2.34 -4.75 -5.52
C GLY A 158 -0.95 -4.64 -6.12
N PHE A 159 -0.07 -5.55 -5.72
CA PHE A 159 1.33 -5.59 -6.11
C PHE A 159 1.52 -6.29 -7.45
N TYR A 160 2.43 -5.74 -8.24
CA TYR A 160 2.88 -6.24 -9.51
C TYR A 160 4.40 -6.20 -9.58
N THR A 161 4.99 -7.12 -10.33
CA THR A 161 6.37 -6.99 -10.85
C THR A 161 6.33 -6.61 -12.31
N THR A 162 7.32 -5.82 -12.75
CA THR A 162 7.44 -5.38 -14.15
C THR A 162 8.33 -6.31 -14.95
N ASP A 163 8.11 -6.40 -16.25
CA ASP A 163 8.89 -7.23 -17.16
C ASP A 163 9.60 -6.39 -18.24
N ALA A 164 10.14 -7.06 -19.25
CA ALA A 164 10.67 -6.43 -20.45
C ALA A 164 9.60 -5.65 -21.21
N PRO A 165 9.97 -4.49 -21.80
CA PRO A 165 9.09 -3.77 -22.69
C PRO A 165 9.02 -4.44 -24.06
N TYR A 166 7.95 -4.15 -24.79
CA TYR A 166 7.75 -4.55 -26.18
C TYR A 166 7.00 -3.44 -26.92
N ILE A 167 7.05 -3.47 -28.25
CA ILE A 167 6.25 -2.58 -29.09
C ILE A 167 4.97 -3.31 -29.46
N GLY A 168 3.83 -2.78 -29.02
CA GLY A 168 2.51 -3.29 -29.34
C GLY A 168 1.63 -2.24 -30.04
N LYS A 169 0.33 -2.52 -30.15
CA LYS A 169 -0.65 -1.61 -30.77
C LYS A 169 -0.73 -0.22 -30.13
N ASN A 170 -0.31 -0.10 -28.86
CA ASN A 170 -0.30 1.16 -28.10
C ASN A 170 1.09 1.81 -28.08
N GLY A 171 1.98 1.42 -29.01
CA GLY A 171 3.40 1.78 -28.96
C GLY A 171 4.14 1.00 -27.88
N ILE A 172 5.12 1.64 -27.24
CA ILE A 172 5.87 1.00 -26.16
C ILE A 172 4.93 0.61 -25.01
N SER A 173 4.99 -0.67 -24.68
CA SER A 173 4.19 -1.32 -23.66
C SER A 173 5.10 -2.21 -22.81
N MET A 174 4.71 -2.47 -21.57
CA MET A 174 5.49 -3.28 -20.65
C MET A 174 4.56 -4.24 -19.92
N LEU A 175 4.89 -5.52 -19.97
CA LEU A 175 4.13 -6.55 -19.27
C LEU A 175 4.28 -6.36 -17.76
N ILE A 176 3.21 -6.63 -17.03
CA ILE A 176 3.20 -6.62 -15.57
C ILE A 176 2.62 -7.95 -15.06
N ASN A 177 3.20 -8.47 -13.99
CA ASN A 177 2.76 -9.71 -13.35
C ASN A 177 2.03 -9.37 -12.07
N GLY A 178 0.78 -9.78 -11.93
CA GLY A 178 0.08 -9.62 -10.66
C GLY A 178 0.57 -10.60 -9.61
N MET A 179 0.92 -10.11 -8.43
CA MET A 179 1.51 -10.90 -7.35
C MET A 179 0.47 -11.32 -6.28
N ASP A 180 -0.72 -10.71 -6.28
CA ASP A 180 -1.79 -10.94 -5.32
C ASP A 180 -2.86 -11.86 -5.89
N LYS A 181 -2.84 -13.12 -5.43
CA LYS A 181 -3.79 -14.17 -5.84
C LYS A 181 -5.23 -13.72 -5.56
N GLY A 182 -6.11 -13.86 -6.55
CA GLY A 182 -7.51 -13.45 -6.47
C GLY A 182 -7.75 -11.97 -6.76
N TYR A 183 -6.73 -11.11 -6.67
CA TYR A 183 -6.86 -9.66 -6.87
C TYR A 183 -6.32 -9.20 -8.22
N ASN A 184 -5.15 -9.69 -8.61
CA ASN A 184 -4.49 -9.29 -9.85
C ASN A 184 -3.71 -10.40 -10.57
N ASP A 185 -3.70 -11.63 -10.04
CA ASP A 185 -3.00 -12.78 -10.62
C ASP A 185 -3.46 -13.16 -12.04
N GLN A 186 -4.59 -12.65 -12.52
CA GLN A 186 -5.03 -12.82 -13.90
C GLN A 186 -4.50 -11.72 -14.85
N ALA A 187 -3.63 -10.81 -14.41
CA ALA A 187 -3.15 -9.69 -15.22
C ALA A 187 -2.63 -10.12 -16.61
N ARG A 188 -1.83 -11.19 -16.66
CA ARG A 188 -1.29 -11.74 -17.92
C ARG A 188 -2.39 -12.29 -18.83
N ASN A 189 -3.27 -13.13 -18.28
CA ASN A 189 -4.41 -13.71 -19.01
C ASN A 189 -5.37 -12.63 -19.54
N ARG A 190 -5.40 -11.47 -18.88
CA ARG A 190 -6.21 -10.31 -19.22
C ARG A 190 -5.49 -9.31 -20.14
N ALA A 191 -4.27 -9.63 -20.59
CA ALA A 191 -3.41 -8.74 -21.36
C ALA A 191 -3.23 -7.35 -20.73
N VAL A 192 -3.19 -7.27 -19.40
CA VAL A 192 -2.95 -6.03 -18.66
C VAL A 192 -1.46 -5.70 -18.71
N VAL A 193 -1.16 -4.52 -19.23
CA VAL A 193 0.20 -3.99 -19.41
C VAL A 193 0.25 -2.52 -18.99
N MET A 194 1.43 -1.99 -18.71
CA MET A 194 1.63 -0.54 -18.69
C MET A 194 1.93 -0.05 -20.11
N HIS A 195 1.29 1.03 -20.56
CA HIS A 195 1.53 1.57 -21.90
C HIS A 195 1.28 3.08 -22.00
N GLY A 196 1.78 3.71 -23.07
CA GLY A 196 1.44 5.09 -23.44
C GLY A 196 0.05 5.20 -24.08
N ALA A 197 -0.62 6.33 -23.91
CA ALA A 197 -1.91 6.58 -24.56
C ALA A 197 -2.16 8.07 -24.86
N ASP A 198 -2.64 8.36 -26.06
CA ASP A 198 -2.97 9.72 -26.51
C ASP A 198 -4.21 10.32 -25.84
N TYR A 199 -4.98 9.50 -25.12
CA TYR A 199 -6.09 9.98 -24.31
C TYR A 199 -5.68 10.35 -22.88
N VAL A 200 -4.39 10.22 -22.55
CA VAL A 200 -3.82 10.64 -21.27
C VAL A 200 -3.07 11.95 -21.49
N ASN A 201 -3.80 13.07 -21.45
CA ASN A 201 -3.24 14.42 -21.54
C ASN A 201 -4.25 15.48 -21.05
N PRO A 202 -3.80 16.72 -20.78
CA PRO A 202 -4.68 17.83 -20.37
C PRO A 202 -5.78 18.16 -21.39
N LYS A 203 -5.52 18.04 -22.70
CA LYS A 203 -6.55 18.32 -23.74
C LYS A 203 -7.76 17.39 -23.62
N THR A 204 -7.53 16.10 -23.43
CA THR A 204 -8.59 15.12 -23.20
C THR A 204 -9.30 15.40 -21.88
N MET A 205 -8.55 15.76 -20.84
CA MET A 205 -9.10 16.13 -19.54
C MET A 205 -10.03 17.33 -19.62
N ASN A 206 -9.64 18.39 -20.33
CA ASN A 206 -10.45 19.60 -20.50
C ASN A 206 -11.72 19.32 -21.30
N ARG A 207 -11.65 18.48 -22.34
CA ARG A 207 -12.81 18.12 -23.17
C ARG A 207 -13.79 17.20 -22.44
N ASN A 208 -13.30 16.22 -21.70
CA ASN A 208 -14.12 15.15 -21.14
C ASN A 208 -14.40 15.31 -19.63
N GLY A 209 -13.82 16.32 -18.98
CA GLY A 209 -13.79 16.47 -17.52
C GLY A 209 -12.89 15.44 -16.80
N ARG A 210 -12.18 14.58 -17.54
CA ARG A 210 -11.32 13.50 -17.03
C ARG A 210 -10.40 12.94 -18.12
N LEU A 211 -9.40 12.15 -17.73
CA LEU A 211 -8.61 11.39 -18.70
C LEU A 211 -9.48 10.38 -19.48
N GLY A 212 -8.98 9.94 -20.63
CA GLY A 212 -9.49 8.71 -21.24
C GLY A 212 -9.26 7.50 -20.33
N ARG A 213 -9.82 6.35 -20.71
CA ARG A 213 -9.78 5.13 -19.90
C ARG A 213 -9.37 3.95 -20.78
N SER A 214 -8.57 3.05 -20.23
CA SER A 214 -8.10 1.83 -20.90
C SER A 214 -9.12 0.69 -20.76
N PHE A 215 -8.73 -0.54 -21.13
CA PHE A 215 -9.47 -1.77 -20.81
C PHE A 215 -8.90 -2.51 -19.59
N GLY A 216 -8.28 -1.79 -18.65
CA GLY A 216 -7.77 -2.32 -17.37
C GLY A 216 -6.32 -1.94 -17.11
N CYS A 217 -5.55 -1.70 -18.18
CA CYS A 217 -4.16 -1.28 -18.16
C CYS A 217 -3.93 0.07 -17.44
N PRO A 218 -2.89 0.22 -16.60
CA PRO A 218 -2.39 1.53 -16.24
C PRO A 218 -1.80 2.21 -17.48
N ALA A 219 -2.44 3.29 -17.95
CA ALA A 219 -2.01 4.02 -19.14
C ALA A 219 -1.47 5.41 -18.77
N VAL A 220 -0.30 5.77 -19.30
CA VAL A 220 0.39 7.04 -19.04
C VAL A 220 0.40 7.94 -20.29
N GLU A 221 0.88 9.17 -20.16
CA GLU A 221 1.00 10.09 -21.32
C GLU A 221 1.91 9.47 -22.39
N ALA A 222 1.44 9.44 -23.65
CA ALA A 222 2.14 8.74 -24.74
C ALA A 222 3.61 9.19 -24.91
N HIS A 223 3.86 10.50 -24.95
CA HIS A 223 5.20 11.07 -25.14
C HIS A 223 6.16 10.81 -23.96
N LYS A 224 5.66 10.39 -22.78
CA LYS A 224 6.46 10.04 -21.61
C LYS A 224 6.63 8.54 -21.41
N ALA A 225 5.90 7.72 -22.18
CA ALA A 225 5.81 6.29 -21.95
C ALA A 225 7.19 5.61 -22.00
N GLN A 226 8.04 5.99 -22.96
CA GLN A 226 9.40 5.47 -23.08
C GLN A 226 10.21 5.74 -21.80
N GLU A 227 10.30 7.01 -21.39
CA GLU A 227 11.09 7.41 -20.22
C GLU A 227 10.55 6.76 -18.93
N ILE A 228 9.22 6.69 -18.76
CA ILE A 228 8.59 6.01 -17.63
C ILE A 228 8.97 4.53 -17.61
N ILE A 229 8.82 3.83 -18.74
CA ILE A 229 9.11 2.40 -18.87
C ILE A 229 10.60 2.12 -18.67
N ASP A 230 11.50 3.00 -19.09
CA ASP A 230 12.94 2.83 -18.86
C ASP A 230 13.31 2.84 -17.37
N TYR A 231 12.63 3.67 -16.57
CA TYR A 231 12.78 3.62 -15.11
C TYR A 231 12.29 2.28 -14.54
N VAL A 232 11.12 1.81 -14.96
CA VAL A 232 10.41 0.72 -14.25
C VAL A 232 10.59 -0.67 -14.86
N LYS A 233 11.09 -0.83 -16.09
CA LYS A 233 11.22 -2.15 -16.75
C LYS A 233 12.16 -3.11 -16.02
N ASN A 234 12.00 -4.40 -16.30
CA ASN A 234 12.92 -5.47 -15.90
C ASN A 234 12.98 -5.73 -14.39
N GLY A 235 11.83 -5.93 -13.74
CA GLY A 235 11.74 -6.46 -12.38
C GLY A 235 11.71 -5.41 -11.28
N SER A 236 11.09 -4.25 -11.51
CA SER A 236 10.75 -3.32 -10.43
C SER A 236 9.43 -3.67 -9.75
N CYS A 237 9.17 -3.05 -8.61
CA CYS A 237 7.88 -3.14 -7.91
C CYS A 237 6.91 -2.07 -8.43
N LEU A 238 5.70 -2.48 -8.74
CA LEU A 238 4.58 -1.61 -9.07
C LEU A 238 3.41 -1.92 -8.12
N PHE A 239 2.87 -0.92 -7.44
CA PHE A 239 1.77 -1.09 -6.51
C PHE A 239 0.59 -0.19 -6.89
N ILE A 240 -0.57 -0.79 -7.15
CA ILE A 240 -1.83 -0.08 -7.36
C ILE A 240 -2.60 -0.08 -6.04
N TYR A 241 -2.58 1.06 -5.35
CA TYR A 241 -3.22 1.25 -4.06
C TYR A 241 -4.70 1.62 -4.20
N PHE A 242 -5.52 1.00 -3.36
CA PHE A 242 -6.86 1.44 -3.05
C PHE A 242 -7.19 1.10 -1.59
N LYS A 243 -8.09 1.88 -0.97
CA LYS A 243 -8.50 1.71 0.43
C LYS A 243 -9.54 0.60 0.63
N ASP A 244 -9.24 -0.59 0.14
CA ASP A 244 -10.09 -1.79 0.28
C ASP A 244 -9.64 -2.61 1.49
N ALA A 245 -10.48 -2.67 2.53
CA ALA A 245 -10.11 -3.30 3.80
C ALA A 245 -9.84 -4.81 3.66
N THR A 246 -10.60 -5.50 2.80
CA THR A 246 -10.45 -6.95 2.56
C THR A 246 -9.14 -7.27 1.86
N TYR A 247 -8.77 -6.50 0.84
CA TYR A 247 -7.48 -6.61 0.17
C TYR A 247 -6.32 -6.30 1.13
N LEU A 248 -6.41 -5.18 1.86
CA LEU A 248 -5.32 -4.72 2.72
C LEU A 248 -5.03 -5.69 3.88
N SER A 249 -6.02 -6.45 4.35
CA SER A 249 -5.84 -7.45 5.41
C SER A 249 -5.46 -8.85 4.91
N SER A 250 -5.71 -9.16 3.63
CA SER A 250 -5.50 -10.52 3.09
C SER A 250 -4.29 -10.65 2.16
N SER A 251 -3.74 -9.55 1.63
CA SER A 251 -2.55 -9.59 0.78
C SER A 251 -1.37 -10.18 1.54
N LYS A 252 -0.80 -11.27 1.00
CA LYS A 252 0.40 -11.90 1.57
C LYS A 252 1.64 -11.01 1.56
N TRP A 253 1.64 -9.96 0.73
CA TRP A 253 2.75 -9.02 0.59
C TRP A 253 2.66 -7.86 1.60
N ILE A 254 1.49 -7.62 2.20
CA ILE A 254 1.32 -6.64 3.29
C ILE A 254 1.57 -7.35 4.62
N ASN A 255 2.75 -7.97 4.75
CA ASN A 255 3.16 -8.68 5.96
C ASN A 255 4.18 -7.84 6.74
N LEU A 256 3.74 -7.26 7.86
CA LEU A 256 4.57 -6.35 8.65
C LEU A 256 5.74 -7.08 9.32
N ASP A 257 5.51 -8.24 9.92
CA ASP A 257 6.54 -8.99 10.66
C ASP A 257 7.69 -9.44 9.76
N LYS A 258 7.38 -9.91 8.55
CA LYS A 258 8.38 -10.28 7.54
C LYS A 258 9.16 -9.08 7.06
N ALA A 259 8.50 -7.94 6.84
CA ALA A 259 9.17 -6.70 6.46
C ALA A 259 10.11 -6.19 7.57
N ILE A 260 9.68 -6.22 8.83
CA ILE A 260 10.51 -5.86 10.00
C ILE A 260 11.72 -6.81 10.10
N THR A 261 11.50 -8.11 9.96
CA THR A 261 12.57 -9.12 9.98
C THR A 261 13.59 -8.87 8.87
N PHE A 262 13.14 -8.57 7.65
CA PHE A 262 14.01 -8.25 6.53
C PHE A 262 14.77 -6.94 6.76
N PHE A 263 14.10 -5.90 7.27
CA PHE A 263 14.71 -4.62 7.62
C PHE A 263 15.82 -4.76 8.67
N ALA A 264 15.56 -5.49 9.76
CA ALA A 264 16.53 -5.69 10.83
C ALA A 264 17.81 -6.36 10.32
N LYS A 265 17.67 -7.34 9.41
CA LYS A 265 18.80 -8.07 8.82
C LYS A 265 19.62 -7.26 7.82
N ASN A 266 18.99 -6.36 7.06
CA ASN A 266 19.62 -5.77 5.86
C ASN A 266 19.79 -4.25 5.89
N ILE A 267 19.04 -3.52 6.70
CA ILE A 267 19.00 -2.04 6.63
C ILE A 267 19.54 -1.42 7.92
N GLN A 268 19.34 -2.06 9.08
CA GLN A 268 19.88 -1.55 10.34
C GLN A 268 21.42 -1.65 10.40
N HIS A 269 22.03 -2.62 9.73
CA HIS A 269 23.49 -2.76 9.65
C HIS A 269 24.16 -1.58 8.91
N ASP A 270 23.51 -1.00 7.90
CA ASP A 270 24.06 0.12 7.13
C ASP A 270 23.97 1.46 7.89
N ALA A 271 22.95 1.62 8.74
CA ALA A 271 22.77 2.83 9.55
C ALA A 271 23.75 2.93 10.74
N VAL A 272 24.22 1.78 11.25
CA VAL A 272 25.21 1.73 12.36
C VAL A 272 26.65 1.83 11.84
N ASN A 273 26.91 1.44 10.59
CA ASN A 273 28.25 1.46 9.99
C ASN A 273 28.50 2.63 9.02
N ALA A 274 27.57 3.58 8.91
CA ALA A 274 27.81 4.81 8.16
C ALA A 274 28.91 5.63 8.88
N PRO A 275 30.05 5.96 8.24
CA PRO A 275 31.07 6.77 8.87
C PRO A 275 30.46 8.10 9.30
N SER A 276 30.59 8.39 10.59
CA SER A 276 30.35 9.71 11.18
C SER A 276 31.05 10.75 10.31
N ARG A 277 30.27 11.54 9.56
CA ARG A 277 30.81 12.71 8.85
C ARG A 277 31.03 13.79 9.90
N ALA A 278 32.13 13.65 10.64
CA ALA A 278 32.60 14.64 11.59
C ALA A 278 33.02 15.92 10.83
N SER A 279 32.43 17.04 11.26
CA SER A 279 32.96 18.40 11.27
C SER A 279 33.80 18.85 10.07
N VAL A 280 33.15 19.58 9.15
CA VAL A 280 33.83 20.60 8.34
C VAL A 280 34.25 21.72 9.30
N THR A 281 35.53 21.76 9.64
CA THR A 281 36.18 22.91 10.27
C THR A 281 36.18 24.07 9.28
N THR A 282 35.62 25.19 9.72
CA THR A 282 35.78 26.51 9.11
C THR A 282 37.24 26.94 9.24
N GLU A 283 37.97 27.03 8.13
CA GLU A 283 39.25 27.74 8.10
C GLU A 283 39.06 29.11 7.44
N ASN A 284 39.38 30.12 8.23
CA ASN A 284 39.52 31.52 7.86
C ASN A 284 40.54 31.69 6.72
N THR A 285 40.18 32.43 5.69
CA THR A 285 41.15 33.13 4.85
C THR A 285 41.04 34.63 5.10
N LYS A 286 41.97 35.14 5.91
CA LYS A 286 42.52 36.50 5.75
C LYS A 286 43.64 36.39 4.71
N GLY A 287 43.61 37.27 3.72
CA GLY A 287 44.60 37.41 2.65
C GLY A 287 44.04 38.30 1.57
#